data_AF-M3XK97-F1
#
_entry.id   AF-M3XK97-F1
#
_cell.length_a   1.000
_cell.length_b   1.000
_cell.length_c   1.000
_cell.angle_alpha   90.00
_cell.angle_beta   90.00
_cell.angle_gamma   90.00
#
_symmetry.space_group_name_H-M   'P 1'
#
loop_
_entity.id
_entity.type
_entity.pdbx_description
1 polymer ?
#
loop_
_entity_poly.entity_id
_entity_poly.type
_entity_poly.pdbx_seq_one_letter_code
_entity_poly.pdbx_strand_id
1 'polypeptide(L)'
;MDGSLDTSQISQQQTVAILNLKVETARSMLQAYSLTGISAKLTTRGACFCFSTAHEGTYLDTYYLDLFLRNPTRVGQHNIPLFIPLEQLAKKHLQTDLKQFLLVLSHHLNAYASRKYQADRFQEDFGTELVGPLQRNSLCNLLLFDYMTTAGGERLRCNSRLLYADATRWLPTQVDLTCKGDQPPSVQEKLSAHTALFQSTALHEAFKTIQLQEGAPGAGCQRPTHAVKPDANTALNAAARRIHAGKLTSRDLK
;
A
#
# COMPACT_ATOMS: atom_id res chain seq x y z
N MET A 1 -14.54 -52.58 41.68
CA MET A 1 -14.68 -51.12 41.77
C MET A 1 -13.66 -50.53 40.82
N ASP A 2 -14.04 -50.22 39.58
CA ASP A 2 -13.25 -49.35 38.71
C ASP A 2 -14.15 -48.92 37.53
N GLY A 3 -14.22 -47.64 37.22
CA GLY A 3 -15.21 -47.11 36.26
C GLY A 3 -15.53 -45.63 36.41
N SER A 4 -15.03 -45.00 37.49
CA SER A 4 -15.23 -43.55 37.74
C SER A 4 -14.12 -42.67 37.11
N LEU A 5 -12.99 -43.25 36.71
CA LEU A 5 -11.82 -42.51 36.19
C LEU A 5 -11.93 -42.09 34.72
N ASP A 6 -12.73 -42.77 33.91
CA ASP A 6 -12.77 -42.59 32.45
C ASP A 6 -13.70 -41.43 32.01
N THR A 7 -14.82 -41.26 32.72
CA THR A 7 -15.83 -40.23 32.38
C THR A 7 -15.32 -38.81 32.64
N SER A 8 -14.50 -38.64 33.69
CA SER A 8 -13.87 -37.36 34.04
C SER A 8 -12.81 -36.95 33.01
N GLN A 9 -11.99 -37.90 32.55
CA GLN A 9 -10.96 -37.63 31.53
C GLN A 9 -11.56 -37.29 30.16
N ILE A 10 -12.62 -37.99 29.76
CA ILE A 10 -13.35 -37.71 28.50
C ILE A 10 -14.00 -36.32 28.55
N SER A 11 -14.61 -35.94 29.68
CA SER A 11 -15.23 -34.61 29.85
C SER A 11 -14.18 -33.48 29.85
N GLN A 12 -13.01 -33.71 30.45
CA GLN A 12 -11.88 -32.77 30.41
C GLN A 12 -11.32 -32.63 28.99
N GLN A 13 -11.14 -33.73 28.26
CA GLN A 13 -10.67 -33.71 26.87
C GLN A 13 -11.66 -32.98 25.94
N GLN A 14 -12.96 -33.19 26.10
CA GLN A 14 -13.98 -32.45 25.36
C GLN A 14 -13.95 -30.95 25.67
N THR A 15 -13.77 -30.58 26.93
CA THR A 15 -13.65 -29.18 27.35
C THR A 15 -12.43 -28.50 26.71
N VAL A 16 -11.28 -29.18 26.70
CA VAL A 16 -10.05 -28.69 26.04
C VAL A 16 -10.25 -28.54 24.53
N ALA A 17 -10.91 -29.50 23.87
CA ALA A 17 -11.20 -29.42 22.45
C ALA A 17 -12.09 -28.22 22.09
N ILE A 18 -13.15 -27.97 22.87
CA ILE A 18 -14.03 -26.81 22.68
C ILE A 18 -13.27 -25.50 22.88
N LEU A 19 -12.42 -25.41 23.92
CA LEU A 19 -11.60 -24.22 24.16
C LEU A 19 -10.63 -23.95 23.02
N ASN A 20 -9.95 -24.98 22.51
CA ASN A 20 -9.04 -24.85 21.37
C ASN A 20 -9.77 -24.35 20.11
N LEU A 21 -10.97 -24.89 19.83
CA LEU A 21 -11.78 -24.44 18.71
C LEU A 21 -12.18 -22.95 18.85
N LYS A 22 -12.55 -22.51 20.06
CA LYS A 22 -12.87 -21.10 20.34
C LYS A 22 -11.67 -20.19 20.16
N VAL A 23 -10.49 -20.60 20.63
CA VAL A 23 -9.24 -19.85 20.46
C VAL A 23 -8.89 -19.72 18.98
N GLU A 24 -9.00 -20.80 18.21
CA GLU A 24 -8.66 -20.77 16.79
C GLU A 24 -9.66 -19.93 15.99
N THR A 25 -10.94 -19.96 16.36
CA THR A 25 -11.97 -19.08 15.79
C THR A 25 -11.65 -17.60 16.07
N ALA A 26 -11.29 -17.26 17.31
CA ALA A 26 -10.92 -15.89 17.67
C ALA A 26 -9.65 -15.42 16.93
N ARG A 27 -8.65 -16.29 16.80
CA ARG A 27 -7.43 -16.00 16.03
C ARG A 27 -7.75 -15.75 14.56
N SER A 28 -8.62 -16.57 13.97
CA SER A 28 -9.05 -16.43 12.57
C SER A 28 -9.80 -15.11 12.33
N MET A 29 -10.68 -14.73 13.27
CA MET A 29 -11.36 -13.43 13.22
C MET A 29 -10.38 -12.26 13.30
N LEU A 30 -9.41 -12.31 14.21
CA LEU A 30 -8.38 -11.26 14.33
C LEU A 30 -7.54 -11.13 13.07
N GLN A 31 -7.16 -12.25 12.45
CA GLN A 31 -6.45 -12.26 11.17
C GLN A 31 -7.31 -11.61 10.08
N ALA A 32 -8.60 -11.94 9.98
CA ALA A 32 -9.50 -11.32 9.02
C ALA A 32 -9.61 -9.80 9.23
N TYR A 33 -9.71 -9.33 10.47
CA TYR A 33 -9.75 -7.90 10.77
C TYR A 33 -8.44 -7.18 10.44
N SER A 34 -7.28 -7.82 10.60
CA SER A 34 -6.01 -7.20 10.21
C SER A 34 -5.90 -6.88 8.71
N LEU A 35 -6.68 -7.58 7.87
CA LEU A 35 -6.75 -7.30 6.43
C LEU A 35 -7.39 -5.93 6.11
N THR A 36 -8.06 -5.30 7.08
CA THR A 36 -8.60 -3.94 6.93
C THR A 36 -7.52 -2.85 6.97
N GLY A 37 -6.28 -3.23 7.31
CA GLY A 37 -5.15 -2.31 7.43
C GLY A 37 -5.05 -1.60 8.77
N ILE A 38 -6.02 -1.80 9.69
CA ILE A 38 -5.97 -1.27 11.06
C ILE A 38 -6.22 -2.41 12.04
N SER A 39 -5.33 -2.58 13.01
CA SER A 39 -5.51 -3.50 14.14
C SER A 39 -5.15 -2.81 15.45
N ALA A 40 -5.61 -3.37 16.57
CA ALA A 40 -5.34 -2.80 17.88
C ALA A 40 -5.09 -3.88 18.93
N LYS A 41 -4.24 -3.55 19.89
CA LYS A 41 -3.99 -4.32 21.10
C LYS A 41 -4.23 -3.46 22.33
N LEU A 42 -5.00 -3.96 23.29
CA LEU A 42 -5.18 -3.28 24.57
C LEU A 42 -3.85 -3.24 25.34
N THR A 43 -3.59 -2.11 25.99
CA THR A 43 -2.44 -1.90 26.86
C THR A 43 -2.91 -1.51 28.25
N THR A 44 -2.01 -1.54 29.23
CA THR A 44 -2.33 -1.13 30.62
C THR A 44 -2.80 0.31 30.75
N ARG A 45 -2.53 1.16 29.74
CA ARG A 45 -2.85 2.60 29.76
C ARG A 45 -3.82 3.03 28.66
N GLY A 46 -4.30 2.10 27.82
CA GLY A 46 -5.18 2.39 26.69
C GLY A 46 -5.09 1.33 25.60
N ALA A 47 -4.66 1.72 24.39
CA ALA A 47 -4.53 0.81 23.25
C ALA A 47 -3.35 1.20 22.35
N CYS A 48 -2.71 0.20 21.74
CA CYS A 48 -1.70 0.35 20.70
C CYS A 48 -2.34 -0.03 19.37
N PHE A 49 -2.38 0.90 18.43
CA PHE A 49 -2.90 0.71 17.08
C PHE A 49 -1.74 0.40 16.13
N CYS A 50 -2.01 -0.51 15.19
CA CYS A 50 -1.11 -0.92 14.13
C CYS A 50 -1.79 -0.63 12.79
N PHE A 51 -1.11 0.13 11.93
CA PHE A 51 -1.54 0.52 10.60
C PHE A 51 -0.68 -0.19 9.57
N SER A 52 -1.24 -1.20 8.93
CA SER A 52 -0.60 -1.92 7.82
C SER A 52 -0.97 -1.22 6.52
N THR A 53 0.03 -0.75 5.78
CA THR A 53 -0.19 -0.12 4.46
C THR A 53 -0.06 -1.13 3.33
N ALA A 54 -0.78 -0.89 2.23
CA ALA A 54 -0.75 -1.74 1.06
C ALA A 54 -0.99 -0.94 -0.24
N HIS A 55 -0.37 -1.41 -1.31
CA HIS A 55 -0.54 -0.87 -2.66
C HIS A 55 -0.52 -2.03 -3.66
N GLU A 56 -1.51 -2.07 -4.56
CA GLU A 56 -1.61 -3.07 -5.65
C GLU A 56 -1.39 -4.52 -5.19
N GLY A 57 -2.03 -4.90 -4.10
CA GLY A 57 -1.95 -6.26 -3.54
C GLY A 57 -0.65 -6.57 -2.77
N THR A 58 0.26 -5.60 -2.64
CA THR A 58 1.51 -5.73 -1.88
C THR A 58 1.42 -4.99 -0.55
N TYR A 59 1.73 -5.69 0.55
CA TYR A 59 1.90 -5.05 1.86
C TYR A 59 3.22 -4.26 1.90
N LEU A 60 3.16 -3.07 2.47
CA LEU A 60 4.27 -2.12 2.55
C LEU A 60 4.71 -1.92 4.01
N ASP A 61 4.85 -0.67 4.42
CA ASP A 61 5.29 -0.28 5.77
C ASP A 61 4.17 -0.49 6.81
N THR A 62 4.58 -0.72 8.06
CA THR A 62 3.68 -0.82 9.22
C THR A 62 3.98 0.28 10.23
N TYR A 63 2.94 0.96 10.71
CA TYR A 63 3.06 2.05 11.67
C TYR A 63 2.33 1.74 12.96
N TYR A 64 2.88 2.19 14.08
CA TYR A 64 2.35 1.99 15.42
C TYR A 64 1.99 3.32 16.07
N LEU A 65 0.88 3.33 16.80
CA LEU A 65 0.39 4.47 17.56
C LEU A 65 -0.18 4.02 18.89
N ASP A 66 0.46 4.41 19.98
CA ASP A 66 -0.12 4.28 21.30
C ASP A 66 -1.11 5.41 21.55
N LEU A 67 -2.27 5.05 22.09
CA LEU A 67 -3.26 5.99 22.61
C LEU A 67 -3.49 5.71 24.10
N PHE A 68 -3.37 6.76 24.90
CA PHE A 68 -3.81 6.76 26.29
C PHE A 68 -5.31 7.06 26.33
N LEU A 69 -6.12 6.04 26.56
CA LEU A 69 -7.59 6.13 26.62
C LEU A 69 -8.05 6.61 28.01
N ARG A 70 -7.55 7.77 28.42
CA ARG A 70 -8.02 8.52 29.59
C ARG A 70 -8.88 9.70 29.12
N ASN A 71 -9.51 10.44 30.02
CA ASN A 71 -10.15 11.71 29.68
C ASN A 71 -9.21 12.87 30.02
N PRO A 72 -8.65 13.61 29.04
CA PRO A 72 -8.80 13.46 27.59
C PRO A 72 -7.88 12.38 26.99
N THR A 73 -8.27 11.85 25.81
CA THR A 73 -7.46 10.83 25.10
C THR A 73 -6.19 11.48 24.58
N ARG A 74 -5.03 10.81 24.68
CA ARG A 74 -3.75 11.40 24.26
C ARG A 74 -2.94 10.46 23.38
N VAL A 75 -2.23 11.04 22.41
CA VAL A 75 -1.20 10.34 21.63
C VAL A 75 -0.03 10.01 22.57
N GLY A 76 0.40 8.76 22.53
CA GLY A 76 1.58 8.24 23.23
C GLY A 76 2.75 8.08 22.27
N GLN A 77 3.48 6.97 22.40
CA GLN A 77 4.59 6.64 21.49
C GLN A 77 4.07 6.25 20.10
N HIS A 78 4.81 6.62 19.06
CA HIS A 78 4.51 6.26 17.68
C HIS A 78 5.78 6.27 16.82
N ASN A 79 5.70 5.59 15.67
CA ASN A 79 6.70 5.69 14.60
C ASN A 79 6.15 6.39 13.35
N ILE A 80 5.04 7.13 13.48
CA ILE A 80 4.44 7.92 12.40
C ILE A 80 5.44 8.99 11.92
N PRO A 81 5.69 9.13 10.60
CA PRO A 81 6.63 10.09 10.08
C PRO A 81 6.25 11.54 10.40
N LEU A 82 7.24 12.38 10.72
CA LEU A 82 7.04 13.77 11.20
C LEU A 82 6.29 14.69 10.24
N PHE A 83 6.28 14.37 8.95
CA PHE A 83 5.59 15.14 7.92
C PHE A 83 4.10 14.78 7.81
N ILE A 84 3.64 13.72 8.47
CA ILE A 84 2.23 13.39 8.58
C ILE A 84 1.64 14.28 9.68
N PRO A 85 0.50 14.96 9.45
CA PRO A 85 -0.03 15.99 10.35
C PRO A 85 -0.72 15.41 11.60
N LEU A 86 -0.05 14.54 12.35
CA LEU A 86 -0.62 13.76 13.44
C LEU A 86 -1.24 14.65 14.53
N GLU A 87 -0.56 15.71 14.94
CA GLU A 87 -1.04 16.63 15.97
C GLU A 87 -2.26 17.42 15.51
N GLN A 88 -2.30 17.85 14.23
CA GLN A 88 -3.47 18.54 13.69
C GLN A 88 -4.68 17.59 13.60
N LEU A 89 -4.46 16.34 13.15
CA LEU A 89 -5.50 15.32 13.09
C LEU A 89 -6.02 14.97 14.49
N ALA A 90 -5.12 14.84 15.47
CA ALA A 90 -5.48 14.54 16.84
C ALA A 90 -6.32 15.66 17.46
N LYS A 91 -5.92 16.93 17.29
CA LYS A 91 -6.69 18.09 17.75
C LYS A 91 -8.09 18.13 17.15
N LYS A 92 -8.22 17.77 15.87
CA LYS A 92 -9.48 17.85 15.13
C LYS A 92 -10.46 16.72 15.45
N HIS A 93 -9.96 15.50 15.66
CA HIS A 93 -10.82 14.30 15.69
C HIS A 93 -10.67 13.45 16.95
N LEU A 94 -9.53 13.45 17.65
CA LEU A 94 -9.24 12.44 18.69
C LEU A 94 -10.22 12.45 19.86
N GLN A 95 -10.75 13.63 20.24
CA GLN A 95 -11.69 13.75 21.36
C GLN A 95 -13.15 13.54 20.96
N THR A 96 -13.49 13.78 19.69
CA THR A 96 -14.88 13.77 19.22
C THR A 96 -15.24 12.49 18.50
N ASP A 97 -14.31 11.96 17.70
CA ASP A 97 -14.49 10.78 16.88
C ASP A 97 -13.15 10.06 16.67
N LEU A 98 -12.85 9.14 17.58
CA LEU A 98 -11.65 8.30 17.51
C LEU A 98 -11.61 7.47 16.22
N LYS A 99 -12.75 7.01 15.71
CA LYS A 99 -12.81 6.21 14.49
C LYS A 99 -12.39 7.06 13.29
N GLN A 100 -12.93 8.28 13.17
CA GLN A 100 -12.55 9.21 12.11
C GLN A 100 -11.07 9.58 12.20
N PHE A 101 -10.54 9.80 13.40
CA PHE A 101 -9.10 10.04 13.59
C PHE A 101 -8.25 8.91 13.02
N LEU A 102 -8.56 7.65 13.38
CA LEU A 102 -7.83 6.47 12.91
C LEU A 102 -7.94 6.28 11.40
N LEU A 103 -9.13 6.50 10.82
CA LEU A 103 -9.36 6.38 9.37
C LEU A 103 -8.61 7.45 8.58
N VAL A 104 -8.64 8.71 9.01
CA VAL A 104 -7.92 9.78 8.30
C VAL A 104 -6.42 9.54 8.37
N LEU A 105 -5.92 9.14 9.55
CA LEU A 105 -4.50 8.80 9.71
C LEU A 105 -4.10 7.60 8.83
N SER A 106 -4.91 6.54 8.74
CA SER A 106 -4.61 5.39 7.89
C SER A 106 -4.54 5.79 6.41
N HIS A 107 -5.42 6.68 5.94
CA HIS A 107 -5.36 7.19 4.56
C HIS A 107 -4.07 7.97 4.29
N HIS A 108 -3.63 8.83 5.21
CA HIS A 108 -2.37 9.56 5.08
C HIS A 108 -1.17 8.60 5.00
N LEU A 109 -1.11 7.62 5.90
CA LEU A 109 -0.03 6.64 5.94
C LEU A 109 -0.01 5.77 4.67
N ASN A 110 -1.19 5.29 4.24
CA ASN A 110 -1.28 4.44 3.05
C ASN A 110 -0.93 5.20 1.78
N ALA A 111 -1.36 6.46 1.65
CA ALA A 111 -1.01 7.30 0.51
C ALA A 111 0.49 7.59 0.45
N TYR A 112 1.11 7.93 1.59
CA TYR A 112 2.55 8.11 1.67
C TYR A 112 3.31 6.85 1.27
N ALA A 113 2.99 5.71 1.90
CA ALA A 113 3.65 4.43 1.60
C ALA A 113 3.49 4.05 0.11
N SER A 114 2.29 4.24 -0.45
CA SER A 114 2.00 4.00 -1.87
C SER A 114 2.83 4.89 -2.79
N ARG A 115 2.97 6.19 -2.49
CA ARG A 115 3.79 7.11 -3.32
C ARG A 115 5.27 6.76 -3.26
N LYS A 116 5.77 6.44 -2.07
CA LYS A 116 7.15 5.98 -1.87
C LYS A 116 7.42 4.71 -2.66
N TYR A 117 6.55 3.71 -2.52
CA TYR A 117 6.62 2.45 -3.26
C TYR A 117 6.61 2.66 -4.77
N GLN A 118 5.65 3.45 -5.29
CA GLN A 118 5.60 3.76 -6.72
C GLN A 118 6.88 4.43 -7.21
N ALA A 119 7.44 5.39 -6.46
CA ALA A 119 8.67 6.06 -6.83
C ALA A 119 9.90 5.12 -6.79
N ASP A 120 9.99 4.25 -5.78
CA ASP A 120 11.05 3.24 -5.67
C ASP A 120 10.99 2.26 -6.85
N ARG A 121 9.81 1.66 -7.09
CA ARG A 121 9.58 0.75 -8.22
C ARG A 121 9.83 1.42 -9.55
N PHE A 122 9.42 2.67 -9.72
CA PHE A 122 9.65 3.42 -10.95
C PHE A 122 11.14 3.61 -11.25
N GLN A 123 11.93 3.96 -10.24
CA GLN A 123 13.37 4.11 -10.38
C GLN A 123 14.09 2.77 -10.61
N GLU A 124 13.60 1.68 -9.99
CA GLU A 124 14.11 0.33 -10.20
C GLU A 124 13.83 -0.19 -11.60
N ASP A 125 12.59 -0.04 -12.08
CA ASP A 125 12.12 -0.65 -13.33
C ASP A 125 12.49 0.18 -14.57
N PHE A 126 12.56 1.51 -14.45
CA PHE A 126 12.74 2.42 -15.59
C PHE A 126 13.95 3.35 -15.47
N GLY A 127 14.83 3.13 -14.48
CA GLY A 127 15.95 4.02 -14.21
C GLY A 127 16.90 4.20 -15.40
N THR A 128 16.96 3.23 -16.31
CA THR A 128 17.81 3.26 -17.52
C THR A 128 17.18 4.04 -18.68
N GLU A 129 15.87 4.17 -18.71
CA GLU A 129 15.06 4.84 -19.72
C GLU A 129 14.91 6.34 -19.40
N LEU A 130 15.11 6.71 -18.14
CA LEU A 130 15.09 8.09 -17.68
C LEU A 130 16.37 8.84 -18.08
N VAL A 131 16.20 10.14 -18.33
CA VAL A 131 17.32 11.06 -18.52
C VAL A 131 17.78 11.58 -17.16
N GLY A 132 18.52 10.73 -16.45
CA GLY A 132 18.99 10.98 -15.09
C GLY A 132 18.08 10.35 -14.02
N PRO A 133 18.42 10.51 -12.73
CA PRO A 133 17.66 9.89 -11.65
C PRO A 133 16.32 10.58 -11.41
N LEU A 134 15.32 9.81 -10.97
CA LEU A 134 14.09 10.31 -10.39
C LEU A 134 14.42 11.18 -9.16
N GLN A 135 13.96 12.41 -9.18
CA GLN A 135 14.04 13.30 -8.03
C GLN A 135 12.72 13.27 -7.26
N ARG A 136 12.82 13.25 -5.94
CA ARG A 136 11.66 13.27 -5.04
C ARG A 136 12.00 13.94 -3.72
N ASN A 137 11.00 14.50 -3.06
CA ASN A 137 11.13 14.93 -1.67
C ASN A 137 10.80 13.80 -0.69
N SER A 138 11.05 14.01 0.61
CA SER A 138 10.84 13.00 1.66
C SER A 138 9.39 12.53 1.78
N LEU A 139 8.42 13.39 1.45
CA LEU A 139 6.99 13.09 1.45
C LEU A 139 6.54 12.27 0.24
N CYS A 140 7.40 12.13 -0.77
CA CYS A 140 7.08 11.62 -2.09
C CYS A 140 5.83 12.29 -2.70
N ASN A 141 5.57 13.56 -2.35
CA ASN A 141 4.43 14.31 -2.87
C ASN A 141 4.81 15.24 -4.04
N LEU A 142 6.09 15.28 -4.39
CA LEU A 142 6.60 15.90 -5.60
C LEU A 142 7.63 14.96 -6.22
N LEU A 143 7.39 14.56 -7.46
CA LEU A 143 8.31 13.76 -8.26
C LEU A 143 8.70 14.55 -9.51
N LEU A 144 9.99 14.56 -9.83
CA LEU A 144 10.54 15.17 -11.05
C LEU A 144 11.39 14.12 -11.77
N PHE A 145 11.15 13.94 -13.06
CA PHE A 145 11.96 13.07 -13.90
C PHE A 145 11.87 13.51 -15.35
N ASP A 146 12.89 13.15 -16.12
CA ASP A 146 12.93 13.41 -17.55
C ASP A 146 12.93 12.09 -18.30
N TYR A 147 12.25 12.05 -19.44
CA TYR A 147 12.24 10.88 -20.32
C TYR A 147 12.25 11.31 -21.78
N MET A 148 12.62 10.37 -22.65
CA MET A 148 12.57 10.57 -24.09
C MET A 148 11.23 10.09 -24.63
N THR A 149 10.62 10.86 -25.52
CA THR A 149 9.41 10.47 -26.25
C THR A 149 9.56 10.75 -27.74
N THR A 150 8.85 10.01 -28.59
CA THR A 150 8.85 10.26 -30.04
C THR A 150 7.55 10.94 -30.49
N ALA A 151 7.64 12.07 -31.18
CA ALA A 151 6.49 12.76 -31.76
C ALA A 151 6.87 13.33 -33.13
N GLY A 152 5.99 13.16 -34.13
CA GLY A 152 6.28 13.64 -35.49
C GLY A 152 7.53 13.02 -36.14
N GLY A 153 8.00 11.87 -35.65
CA GLY A 153 9.24 11.22 -36.11
C GLY A 153 10.51 11.69 -35.39
N GLU A 154 10.43 12.68 -34.51
CA GLU A 154 11.57 13.20 -33.74
C GLU A 154 11.53 12.72 -32.28
N ARG A 155 12.72 12.45 -31.72
CA ARG A 155 12.88 12.15 -30.29
C ARG A 155 13.05 13.44 -29.50
N LEU A 156 12.14 13.69 -28.58
CA LEU A 156 12.08 14.87 -27.74
C LEU A 156 12.34 14.49 -26.28
N ARG A 157 13.09 15.33 -25.58
CA ARG A 157 13.24 15.22 -24.12
C ARG A 157 12.11 15.96 -23.45
N CYS A 158 11.37 15.27 -22.60
CA CYS A 158 10.26 15.83 -21.84
C CYS A 158 10.56 15.76 -20.34
N ASN A 159 10.38 16.89 -19.67
CA ASN A 159 10.42 17.03 -18.22
C ASN A 159 9.03 16.80 -17.65
N SER A 160 8.97 15.98 -16.62
CA SER A 160 7.75 15.64 -15.89
C SER A 160 7.83 16.18 -14.47
N ARG A 161 6.75 16.86 -14.05
CA ARG A 161 6.52 17.24 -12.67
C ARG A 161 5.18 16.70 -12.19
N LEU A 162 5.22 15.79 -11.22
CA LEU A 162 4.02 15.18 -10.64
C LEU A 162 3.85 15.68 -9.21
N LEU A 163 2.74 16.37 -8.94
CA LEU A 163 2.40 16.93 -7.64
C LEU A 163 1.19 16.19 -7.04
N TYR A 164 1.37 15.68 -5.83
CA TYR A 164 0.36 15.00 -5.03
C TYR A 164 -0.12 15.95 -3.93
N ALA A 165 -0.92 16.94 -4.33
CA ALA A 165 -1.39 18.00 -3.43
C ALA A 165 -2.29 17.45 -2.31
N ASP A 166 -3.10 16.43 -2.61
CA ASP A 166 -3.86 15.71 -1.60
C ASP A 166 -2.97 14.65 -0.91
N ALA A 167 -2.66 14.91 0.36
CA ALA A 167 -1.81 14.04 1.16
C ALA A 167 -2.41 12.65 1.43
N THR A 168 -3.71 12.46 1.22
CA THR A 168 -4.44 11.19 1.39
C THR A 168 -4.60 10.39 0.09
N ARG A 169 -4.10 10.92 -1.04
CA ARG A 169 -4.17 10.26 -2.35
C ARG A 169 -2.79 9.79 -2.82
N TRP A 170 -2.77 8.63 -3.44
CA TRP A 170 -1.57 8.03 -4.03
C TRP A 170 -1.39 8.35 -5.53
N LEU A 171 -2.41 8.94 -6.17
CA LEU A 171 -2.37 9.46 -7.54
C LEU A 171 -2.04 10.96 -7.53
N PRO A 172 -1.27 11.46 -8.51
CA PRO A 172 -0.94 12.87 -8.59
C PRO A 172 -2.21 13.69 -8.87
N THR A 173 -2.30 14.85 -8.22
CA THR A 173 -3.40 15.80 -8.41
C THR A 173 -3.11 16.74 -9.59
N GLN A 174 -1.84 17.00 -9.84
CA GLN A 174 -1.36 17.84 -10.93
C GLN A 174 -0.16 17.18 -11.59
N VAL A 175 -0.13 17.25 -12.91
CA VAL A 175 0.95 16.72 -13.74
C VAL A 175 1.29 17.79 -14.76
N ASP A 176 2.51 18.29 -14.71
CA ASP A 176 3.03 19.27 -15.66
C ASP A 176 4.09 18.58 -16.52
N LEU A 177 3.84 18.49 -17.83
CA LEU A 177 4.77 17.91 -18.79
C LEU A 177 5.23 19.00 -19.76
N THR A 178 6.54 19.11 -19.96
CA THR A 178 7.12 20.08 -20.89
C THR A 178 8.21 19.43 -21.73
N CYS A 179 8.15 19.52 -23.06
CA CYS A 179 9.22 19.05 -23.94
C CYS A 179 10.04 20.22 -24.47
N LYS A 180 11.35 20.01 -24.62
CA LYS A 180 12.24 21.02 -25.23
C LYS A 180 12.02 21.07 -26.74
N GLY A 181 11.83 22.27 -27.29
CA GLY A 181 11.65 22.52 -28.73
C GLY A 181 10.36 23.27 -29.03
N ASP A 182 10.09 23.49 -30.32
CA ASP A 182 8.78 23.95 -30.79
C ASP A 182 7.74 22.85 -30.48
N GLN A 183 6.57 23.21 -29.96
CA GLN A 183 5.55 22.25 -29.53
C GLN A 183 4.41 22.24 -30.56
N PRO A 184 4.55 21.49 -31.67
CA PRO A 184 3.47 21.37 -32.62
C PRO A 184 2.25 20.70 -31.96
N PRO A 185 1.05 20.88 -32.52
CA PRO A 185 -0.18 20.31 -31.97
C PRO A 185 -0.11 18.80 -31.67
N SER A 186 0.65 18.03 -32.47
CA SER A 186 0.87 16.60 -32.27
C SER A 186 1.64 16.25 -30.98
N VAL A 187 2.61 17.09 -30.58
CA VAL A 187 3.32 16.95 -29.31
C VAL A 187 2.38 17.28 -28.16
N GLN A 188 1.58 18.33 -28.29
CA GLN A 188 0.63 18.74 -27.26
C GLN A 188 -0.46 17.69 -27.01
N GLU A 189 -0.98 17.07 -28.07
CA GLU A 189 -1.96 15.97 -27.95
C GLU A 189 -1.35 14.78 -27.22
N LYS A 190 -0.11 14.41 -27.56
CA LYS A 190 0.61 13.31 -26.90
C LYS A 190 0.89 13.60 -25.42
N LEU A 191 1.33 14.80 -25.10
CA LEU A 191 1.54 15.23 -23.72
C LEU A 191 0.24 15.23 -22.91
N SER A 192 -0.88 15.61 -23.53
CA SER A 192 -2.20 15.54 -22.90
C SER A 192 -2.60 14.10 -22.59
N ALA A 193 -2.30 13.15 -23.49
CA ALA A 193 -2.52 11.72 -23.26
C ALA A 193 -1.63 11.18 -22.12
N HIS A 194 -0.35 11.55 -22.08
CA HIS A 194 0.57 11.15 -21.01
C HIS A 194 0.12 11.74 -19.65
N THR A 195 -0.33 13.00 -19.64
CA THR A 195 -0.88 13.67 -18.46
C THR A 195 -2.08 12.88 -17.91
N ALA A 196 -3.02 12.49 -18.77
CA ALA A 196 -4.18 11.71 -18.39
C ALA A 196 -3.80 10.33 -17.83
N LEU A 197 -2.79 9.66 -18.40
CA LEU A 197 -2.27 8.39 -17.87
C LEU A 197 -1.70 8.58 -16.46
N PHE A 198 -0.78 9.52 -16.25
CA PHE A 198 -0.20 9.75 -14.93
C PHE A 198 -1.23 10.13 -13.85
N GLN A 199 -2.34 10.77 -14.24
CA GLN A 199 -3.42 11.15 -13.30
C GLN A 199 -4.40 10.01 -12.97
N SER A 200 -4.46 8.97 -13.80
CA SER A 200 -5.48 7.91 -13.69
C SER A 200 -4.93 6.55 -13.30
N THR A 201 -3.62 6.31 -13.43
CA THR A 201 -2.98 5.03 -13.12
C THR A 201 -1.71 5.19 -12.30
N ALA A 202 -1.23 4.10 -11.69
CA ALA A 202 0.02 4.10 -10.94
C ALA A 202 1.21 4.47 -11.82
N LEU A 203 2.21 5.14 -11.24
CA LEU A 203 3.31 5.76 -11.98
C LEU A 203 4.03 4.79 -12.93
N HIS A 204 4.34 3.59 -12.45
CA HIS A 204 5.05 2.56 -13.21
C HIS A 204 4.18 1.98 -14.34
N GLU A 205 2.89 1.75 -14.11
CA GLU A 205 1.96 1.29 -15.17
C GLU A 205 1.66 2.37 -16.21
N ALA A 206 1.53 3.64 -15.79
CA ALA A 206 1.40 4.78 -16.68
C ALA A 206 2.61 4.85 -17.63
N PHE A 207 3.81 4.78 -17.07
CA PHE A 207 5.04 4.87 -17.87
C PHE A 207 5.26 3.65 -18.76
N LYS A 208 4.97 2.44 -18.27
CA LYS A 208 4.98 1.22 -19.08
C LYS A 208 4.05 1.35 -20.29
N THR A 209 2.85 1.91 -20.09
CA THR A 209 1.89 2.17 -21.19
C THR A 209 2.47 3.15 -22.20
N ILE A 210 3.12 4.22 -21.74
CA ILE A 210 3.81 5.19 -22.60
C ILE A 210 4.91 4.51 -23.42
N GLN A 211 5.78 3.70 -22.79
CA GLN A 211 6.86 2.99 -23.48
C GLN A 211 6.34 1.98 -24.51
N LEU A 212 5.24 1.29 -24.21
CA LEU A 212 4.58 0.38 -25.16
C LEU A 212 4.03 1.11 -26.39
N GLN A 213 3.50 2.31 -26.20
CA GLN A 213 3.01 3.16 -27.30
C GLN A 213 4.18 3.71 -28.16
N GLU A 214 5.36 3.85 -27.59
CA GLU A 214 6.57 4.31 -28.30
C GLU A 214 7.30 3.20 -29.06
N GLY A 215 7.21 1.95 -28.58
CA GLY A 215 7.82 0.78 -29.22
C GLY A 215 7.04 0.19 -30.40
N ALA A 216 5.83 0.66 -30.69
CA ALA A 216 5.00 0.15 -31.78
C ALA A 216 5.16 1.00 -33.06
N PRO A 217 5.85 0.50 -34.11
CA PRO A 217 5.79 1.14 -35.42
C PRO A 217 4.41 0.90 -36.05
N GLY A 218 3.55 1.93 -36.01
CA GLY A 218 2.34 2.02 -36.82
C GLY A 218 1.20 1.06 -36.43
N ALA A 219 0.27 1.53 -35.59
CA ALA A 219 -1.10 1.02 -35.60
C ALA A 219 -2.06 2.13 -35.21
N GLY A 220 -2.84 2.59 -36.19
CA GLY A 220 -3.96 3.49 -35.96
C GLY A 220 -5.03 2.84 -35.09
N CYS A 221 -5.70 3.71 -34.33
CA CYS A 221 -7.03 3.56 -33.72
C CYS A 221 -7.75 2.23 -34.01
N GLN A 222 -7.76 1.29 -33.04
CA GLN A 222 -8.86 0.34 -32.87
C GLN A 222 -9.15 0.12 -31.37
N ARG A 223 -10.44 0.18 -31.02
CA ARG A 223 -10.99 -0.04 -29.68
C ARG A 223 -10.59 -1.42 -29.13
N PRO A 224 -10.36 -1.56 -27.82
CA PRO A 224 -10.11 -2.86 -27.22
C PRO A 224 -11.42 -3.64 -27.07
N THR A 225 -11.49 -4.79 -27.74
CA THR A 225 -12.40 -5.89 -27.40
C THR A 225 -11.87 -6.63 -26.17
N HIS A 226 -12.75 -6.82 -25.19
CA HIS A 226 -12.51 -7.58 -23.97
C HIS A 226 -11.96 -8.99 -24.26
N ALA A 227 -10.82 -9.32 -23.65
CA ALA A 227 -10.37 -10.69 -23.46
C ALA A 227 -10.00 -10.88 -21.99
N VAL A 228 -10.81 -11.67 -21.29
CA VAL A 228 -10.60 -12.11 -19.90
C VAL A 228 -9.42 -13.08 -19.87
N LYS A 229 -8.45 -12.84 -18.98
CA LYS A 229 -7.42 -13.82 -18.59
C LYS A 229 -7.59 -14.19 -17.11
N PRO A 230 -7.21 -15.43 -16.72
CA PRO A 230 -7.73 -16.09 -15.53
C PRO A 230 -7.02 -15.67 -14.23
N ASP A 231 -7.77 -15.88 -13.14
CA ASP A 231 -7.57 -15.37 -11.79
C ASP A 231 -6.21 -15.66 -11.13
N ALA A 232 -5.72 -14.65 -10.41
CA ALA A 232 -4.57 -14.65 -9.51
C ALA A 232 -4.80 -15.41 -8.17
N ASN A 233 -5.78 -16.33 -8.12
CA ASN A 233 -6.15 -17.04 -6.89
C ASN A 233 -5.28 -18.26 -6.54
N THR A 234 -4.24 -18.55 -7.33
CA THR A 234 -3.32 -19.69 -7.06
C THR A 234 -2.08 -19.28 -6.25
N ALA A 235 -1.70 -18.00 -6.23
CA ALA A 235 -0.46 -17.55 -5.57
C ALA A 235 -0.60 -17.34 -4.05
N LEU A 236 -1.81 -17.03 -3.55
CA LEU A 236 -2.05 -16.81 -2.12
C LEU A 236 -1.97 -18.12 -1.29
N ASN A 237 -2.25 -19.26 -1.92
CA ASN A 237 -2.21 -20.58 -1.28
C ASN A 237 -0.78 -21.14 -1.07
N ALA A 238 0.25 -20.52 -1.66
CA ALA A 238 1.64 -20.95 -1.49
C ALA A 238 2.34 -20.27 -0.30
N ALA A 239 1.96 -19.03 0.04
CA ALA A 239 2.53 -18.31 1.19
C ALA A 239 1.97 -18.81 2.53
N ALA A 240 0.68 -19.21 2.57
CA ALA A 240 0.04 -19.74 3.77
C ALA A 240 0.54 -21.15 4.17
N ARG A 241 1.18 -21.90 3.26
CA ARG A 241 1.70 -23.26 3.54
C ARG A 241 3.13 -23.30 4.07
N ARG A 242 3.89 -22.19 4.01
CA ARG A 242 5.27 -22.15 4.55
C ARG A 242 5.36 -21.87 6.05
N ILE A 243 4.29 -21.36 6.67
CA ILE A 243 4.25 -21.15 8.13
C ILE A 243 3.92 -22.46 8.88
N HIS A 244 3.40 -23.49 8.20
CA HIS A 244 2.98 -24.74 8.85
C HIS A 244 4.02 -25.88 8.85
N ALA A 245 5.23 -25.67 8.30
CA ALA A 245 6.28 -26.69 8.20
C ALA A 245 7.48 -26.49 9.15
N GLY A 246 7.42 -25.56 10.10
CA GLY A 246 8.44 -25.39 11.14
C GLY A 246 8.12 -26.18 12.41
N LYS A 247 8.12 -27.52 12.35
CA LYS A 247 8.13 -28.34 13.56
C LYS A 247 9.48 -28.18 14.26
N LEU A 248 9.49 -27.46 15.38
CA LEU A 248 10.56 -27.53 16.39
C LEU A 248 10.67 -28.98 16.87
N THR A 249 11.79 -29.63 16.55
CA THR A 249 12.21 -30.86 17.21
C THR A 249 12.83 -30.50 18.55
N SER A 250 12.20 -30.97 19.63
CA SER A 250 12.79 -31.01 20.97
C SER A 250 13.92 -32.04 21.01
N ARG A 251 15.16 -31.56 20.97
CA ARG A 251 16.36 -32.20 21.51
C ARG A 251 17.30 -31.08 21.90
N ASP A 252 17.29 -30.75 23.18
CA ASP A 252 18.46 -30.37 23.98
C ASP A 252 17.97 -30.01 25.39
N LEU A 253 17.67 -31.06 26.15
CA LEU A 253 17.70 -31.08 27.61
C LEU A 253 18.61 -32.24 28.00
N LYS A 254 19.87 -31.90 28.27
CA LYS A 254 20.73 -32.56 29.24
C LYS A 254 21.38 -31.46 30.07
#